data_AF-D1BEY2-F1
#
_entry.id   AF-D1BEY2-F1
#
_cell.length_a   1.000
_cell.length_b   1.000
_cell.length_c   1.000
_cell.angle_alpha   90.00
_cell.angle_beta   90.00
_cell.angle_gamma   90.00
#
_symmetry.space_group_name_H-M   'P 1'
#
loop_
_entity.id
_entity.type
_entity.pdbx_description
1 polymer ?
#
loop_
_entity_poly.entity_id
_entity_poly.type
_entity_poly.pdbx_seq_one_letter_code
_entity_poly.pdbx_strand_id
1 'polypeptide(L)'
;MSEKTPDDGTQDPYAQAGYPPPPAGSTPPPPAGPGQPPTYGQPQPPAYGEQPGYGQQPPAYPQPPAYGQPAPGQQPPAFDKQPGDQSYGGDQYSTGGYPPPGGAYPPPSAPPISAGQYGAAESPVPDGFRYGWQKFTQNLGPILLALVAYAAILIVASIVFFSVLVGTGATTDGDIGAAGVAGLGFGFVVFTLIILVLALLAQAGIIRGALAITHGRQVTVGDFFSFSRIGAVLVTVLLVGLASTIVSFTGVGPIIVSFFGQFALLFVIDKGLGPIEAIKASVQLAIRNFAPAILLFVFVYLATAAGAIVLLVGLLVAVPVSMIATAYVYRRLIGEQPAV
;
A
#
# COMPACT_ATOMS: atom_id res chain seq x y z
N MET A 1 78.16 8.00 -26.87
CA MET A 1 77.38 8.21 -25.63
C MET A 1 77.07 9.72 -25.61
N SER A 2 76.13 10.29 -26.36
CA SER A 2 74.77 9.92 -26.77
C SER A 2 73.80 9.84 -25.59
N GLU A 3 73.35 11.01 -25.12
CA GLU A 3 72.09 11.16 -24.40
C GLU A 3 71.11 11.97 -25.25
N LYS A 4 69.86 11.49 -25.25
CA LYS A 4 68.80 11.72 -26.21
C LYS A 4 67.65 12.43 -25.49
N THR A 5 67.26 13.60 -26.00
CA THR A 5 66.06 14.35 -25.61
C THR A 5 64.80 13.63 -26.11
N PRO A 6 63.66 13.65 -25.39
CA PRO A 6 62.40 13.11 -25.90
C PRO A 6 61.67 14.12 -26.81
N ASP A 7 61.10 13.57 -27.88
CA ASP A 7 60.28 14.23 -28.90
C ASP A 7 58.81 14.34 -28.47
N ASP A 8 58.18 15.43 -28.88
CA ASP A 8 56.79 15.83 -28.59
C ASP A 8 55.86 15.20 -29.64
N GLY A 9 54.90 14.40 -29.19
CA GLY A 9 54.00 13.62 -30.05
C GLY A 9 52.56 13.74 -29.59
N THR A 10 51.89 14.79 -30.07
CA THR A 10 50.44 14.98 -29.97
C THR A 10 49.72 13.93 -30.83
N GLN A 11 48.99 13.00 -30.20
CA GLN A 11 48.11 12.03 -30.87
C GLN A 11 46.65 12.47 -30.78
N ASP A 12 46.05 12.63 -31.95
CA ASP A 12 44.62 12.85 -32.21
C ASP A 12 43.78 11.62 -31.82
N PRO A 13 42.76 11.71 -30.94
CA PRO A 13 42.10 10.52 -30.39
C PRO A 13 40.88 10.01 -31.19
N TYR A 14 40.70 10.37 -32.46
CA TYR A 14 39.46 10.04 -33.20
C TYR A 14 39.60 9.17 -34.45
N ALA A 15 40.69 8.40 -34.59
CA ALA A 15 40.82 7.43 -35.68
C ALA A 15 40.37 6.00 -35.27
N GLN A 16 39.39 5.47 -36.03
CA GLN A 16 38.79 4.11 -36.03
C GLN A 16 37.71 3.79 -34.97
N ALA A 17 36.56 3.18 -35.27
CA ALA A 17 35.91 2.71 -36.51
C ALA A 17 34.43 2.36 -36.21
N GLY A 18 33.52 2.49 -37.20
CA GLY A 18 32.40 1.54 -37.34
C GLY A 18 30.93 1.95 -37.08
N TYR A 19 30.42 3.09 -37.57
CA TYR A 19 28.96 3.33 -37.65
C TYR A 19 28.48 3.67 -39.08
N PRO A 20 27.31 3.16 -39.52
CA PRO A 20 26.75 3.47 -40.83
C PRO A 20 26.23 4.92 -40.90
N PRO A 21 26.23 5.55 -42.09
CA PRO A 21 25.86 6.97 -42.24
C PRO A 21 24.34 7.21 -42.05
N PRO A 22 23.94 8.36 -41.47
CA PRO A 22 22.54 8.73 -41.30
C PRO A 22 21.87 9.17 -42.63
N PRO A 23 20.52 9.14 -42.71
CA PRO A 23 19.79 9.47 -43.94
C PRO A 23 19.94 10.95 -44.34
N ALA A 24 20.03 11.21 -45.65
CA ALA A 24 20.13 12.55 -46.20
C ALA A 24 18.90 13.39 -45.88
N GLY A 25 19.07 14.52 -45.18
CA GLY A 25 17.95 15.45 -44.94
C GLY A 25 18.07 16.46 -43.80
N SER A 26 19.19 16.58 -43.07
CA SER A 26 19.33 17.57 -42.01
C SER A 26 20.56 18.47 -42.23
N THR A 27 20.30 19.73 -42.51
CA THR A 27 21.32 20.79 -42.51
C THR A 27 21.83 21.04 -41.07
N PRO A 28 23.14 21.27 -40.85
CA PRO A 28 23.65 21.61 -39.52
C PRO A 28 23.15 22.99 -39.07
N PRO A 29 22.87 23.20 -37.76
CA PRO A 29 22.60 24.55 -37.25
C PRO A 29 23.88 25.40 -37.23
N PRO A 30 23.76 26.74 -37.36
CA PRO A 30 24.92 27.62 -37.36
C PRO A 30 25.57 27.73 -35.96
N PRO A 31 26.85 28.12 -35.86
CA PRO A 31 27.56 28.21 -34.58
C PRO A 31 26.98 29.33 -33.69
N ALA A 32 26.82 29.03 -32.40
CA ALA A 32 26.38 30.00 -31.40
C ALA A 32 27.50 30.98 -31.03
N GLY A 33 27.23 32.27 -31.10
CA GLY A 33 28.09 33.33 -30.55
C GLY A 33 28.06 33.34 -29.00
N PRO A 34 29.09 33.89 -28.35
CA PRO A 34 29.22 33.80 -26.90
C PRO A 34 28.25 34.73 -26.18
N GLY A 35 27.35 34.14 -25.39
CA GLY A 35 26.59 34.82 -24.34
C GLY A 35 25.07 34.74 -24.47
N GLN A 36 24.47 33.60 -24.07
CA GLN A 36 23.11 33.50 -23.53
C GLN A 36 22.85 32.07 -22.99
N PRO A 37 22.13 31.89 -21.86
CA PRO A 37 21.87 30.57 -21.29
C PRO A 37 20.77 29.80 -22.05
N PRO A 38 20.78 28.45 -22.06
CA PRO A 38 19.82 27.66 -22.83
C PRO A 38 18.44 27.54 -22.13
N THR A 39 17.39 27.92 -22.85
CA THR A 39 15.97 27.63 -22.53
C THR A 39 15.52 26.40 -23.31
N TYR A 40 15.03 25.36 -22.64
CA TYR A 40 14.40 24.19 -23.27
C TYR A 40 12.87 24.17 -23.05
N GLY A 41 12.13 24.33 -24.15
CA GLY A 41 10.92 23.59 -24.53
C GLY A 41 9.66 23.64 -23.65
N GLN A 42 8.75 24.57 -23.96
CA GLN A 42 7.30 24.40 -23.74
C GLN A 42 6.58 24.21 -25.10
N PRO A 43 5.56 23.34 -25.23
CA PRO A 43 4.75 23.24 -26.44
C PRO A 43 3.79 24.44 -26.60
N GLN A 44 3.81 25.05 -27.79
CA GLN A 44 2.88 26.11 -28.24
C GLN A 44 1.53 25.52 -28.68
N PRO A 45 0.37 26.08 -28.29
CA PRO A 45 -0.92 25.81 -28.93
C PRO A 45 -1.21 26.77 -30.11
N PRO A 46 -2.03 26.39 -31.11
CA PRO A 46 -2.35 27.24 -32.25
C PRO A 46 -3.30 28.41 -31.90
N ALA A 47 -3.08 29.55 -32.54
CA ALA A 47 -3.85 30.78 -32.40
C ALA A 47 -4.73 31.04 -33.64
N TYR A 48 -6.00 31.37 -33.44
CA TYR A 48 -6.95 32.15 -34.28
C TYR A 48 -8.25 32.26 -33.45
N GLY A 49 -8.98 33.36 -33.28
CA GLY A 49 -8.91 34.76 -33.68
C GLY A 49 -10.14 35.47 -33.06
N GLU A 50 -10.00 36.79 -32.83
CA GLU A 50 -11.03 37.85 -32.67
C GLU A 50 -12.09 37.82 -31.52
N GLN A 51 -12.05 38.90 -30.72
CA GLN A 51 -13.03 39.40 -29.75
C GLN A 51 -14.20 40.11 -30.48
N PRO A 52 -15.42 40.29 -29.89
CA PRO A 52 -15.61 41.27 -28.80
C PRO A 52 -16.76 41.00 -27.81
N GLY A 53 -16.81 41.79 -26.73
CA GLY A 53 -18.09 42.27 -26.16
C GLY A 53 -18.45 41.82 -24.74
N TYR A 54 -18.67 42.81 -23.87
CA TYR A 54 -19.00 42.73 -22.45
C TYR A 54 -20.39 42.13 -22.13
N GLY A 55 -20.44 41.42 -20.99
CA GLY A 55 -21.61 41.31 -20.11
C GLY A 55 -22.56 40.13 -20.40
N GLN A 56 -22.77 39.25 -19.41
CA GLN A 56 -24.05 38.67 -18.96
C GLN A 56 -23.77 37.56 -17.90
N GLN A 57 -24.74 37.35 -17.00
CA GLN A 57 -24.71 36.65 -15.69
C GLN A 57 -24.29 35.15 -15.67
N PRO A 58 -23.88 34.60 -14.51
CA PRO A 58 -23.60 33.16 -14.36
C PRO A 58 -24.88 32.30 -14.26
N PRO A 59 -24.89 31.05 -14.77
CA PRO A 59 -26.03 30.13 -14.64
C PRO A 59 -26.20 29.59 -13.22
N ALA A 60 -27.46 29.49 -12.78
CA ALA A 60 -27.87 28.94 -11.50
C ALA A 60 -27.72 27.40 -11.44
N TYR A 61 -27.19 26.90 -10.32
CA TYR A 61 -27.16 25.48 -9.98
C TYR A 61 -28.53 24.98 -9.50
N PRO A 62 -28.98 23.76 -9.85
CA PRO A 62 -30.20 23.18 -9.27
C PRO A 62 -29.99 22.77 -7.80
N GLN A 63 -30.90 23.20 -6.92
CA GLN A 63 -30.96 22.77 -5.51
C GLN A 63 -31.75 21.45 -5.35
N PRO A 64 -31.44 20.63 -4.33
CA PRO A 64 -32.14 19.37 -4.04
C PRO A 64 -33.52 19.57 -3.36
N PRO A 65 -34.47 18.63 -3.48
CA PRO A 65 -35.82 18.79 -2.93
C PRO A 65 -35.87 18.73 -1.40
N ALA A 66 -36.65 19.64 -0.82
CA ALA A 66 -36.96 19.73 0.60
C ALA A 66 -38.09 18.76 1.00
N TYR A 67 -37.92 18.12 2.15
CA TYR A 67 -38.93 17.32 2.85
C TYR A 67 -39.91 18.24 3.61
N GLY A 68 -41.23 18.06 3.45
CA GLY A 68 -42.22 18.70 4.31
C GLY A 68 -43.70 18.56 3.92
N GLN A 69 -44.42 17.74 4.71
CA GLN A 69 -45.85 17.82 5.10
C GLN A 69 -47.01 17.32 4.20
N PRO A 70 -48.10 16.80 4.81
CA PRO A 70 -49.15 16.02 4.15
C PRO A 70 -50.43 16.82 3.81
N ALA A 71 -51.17 16.34 2.80
CA ALA A 71 -52.47 16.88 2.39
C ALA A 71 -53.65 16.23 3.15
N PRO A 72 -54.75 16.96 3.42
CA PRO A 72 -55.87 16.47 4.23
C PRO A 72 -56.99 15.83 3.38
N GLY A 73 -57.57 14.75 3.91
CA GLY A 73 -58.93 14.33 3.56
C GLY A 73 -59.02 12.94 2.93
N GLN A 74 -59.34 11.93 3.75
CA GLN A 74 -60.47 11.01 3.57
C GLN A 74 -60.58 10.06 4.79
N GLN A 75 -61.81 9.89 5.27
CA GLN A 75 -62.18 9.11 6.47
C GLN A 75 -62.04 7.58 6.29
N PRO A 76 -61.86 6.82 7.40
CA PRO A 76 -61.66 5.36 7.38
C PRO A 76 -62.95 4.57 7.65
N PRO A 77 -62.95 3.25 7.40
CA PRO A 77 -63.72 2.31 8.22
C PRO A 77 -62.85 1.45 9.14
N ALA A 78 -63.47 1.03 10.22
CA ALA A 78 -62.89 0.59 11.48
C ALA A 78 -62.47 -0.89 11.55
N PHE A 79 -61.67 -1.13 12.59
CA PHE A 79 -61.27 -2.38 13.23
C PHE A 79 -62.31 -3.52 13.23
N ASP A 80 -61.81 -4.75 13.01
CA ASP A 80 -62.19 -5.91 13.82
C ASP A 80 -61.00 -6.87 14.02
N LYS A 81 -60.99 -7.51 15.19
CA LYS A 81 -59.92 -8.38 15.74
C LYS A 81 -60.17 -9.87 15.43
N GLN A 82 -59.11 -10.66 15.68
CA GLN A 82 -59.08 -12.06 16.19
C GLN A 82 -58.72 -13.22 15.23
N PRO A 83 -58.27 -14.41 15.74
CA PRO A 83 -56.98 -15.02 15.38
C PRO A 83 -57.06 -16.52 14.92
N GLY A 84 -55.93 -17.07 14.47
CA GLY A 84 -55.70 -18.53 14.38
C GLY A 84 -56.24 -19.21 13.13
N ASP A 85 -55.40 -19.95 12.40
CA ASP A 85 -55.36 -21.42 12.48
C ASP A 85 -54.41 -22.03 11.44
N GLN A 86 -53.78 -23.11 11.87
CA GLN A 86 -53.03 -24.07 11.05
C GLN A 86 -54.02 -24.89 10.20
N SER A 87 -53.70 -25.21 8.94
CA SER A 87 -54.16 -26.48 8.36
C SER A 87 -53.31 -26.95 7.19
N TYR A 88 -53.19 -28.27 7.16
CA TYR A 88 -52.42 -29.20 6.34
C TYR A 88 -53.30 -29.75 5.19
N GLY A 89 -52.68 -30.25 4.11
CA GLY A 89 -53.30 -31.09 3.07
C GLY A 89 -53.86 -30.31 1.87
N GLY A 90 -53.77 -30.78 0.62
CA GLY A 90 -53.41 -32.09 0.12
C GLY A 90 -53.31 -32.09 -1.41
N ASP A 91 -52.93 -33.26 -1.90
CA ASP A 91 -52.37 -33.59 -3.22
C ASP A 91 -53.20 -33.20 -4.45
N GLN A 92 -52.49 -32.83 -5.53
CA GLN A 92 -53.02 -32.90 -6.89
C GLN A 92 -52.15 -33.83 -7.74
N TYR A 93 -52.73 -34.97 -8.07
CA TYR A 93 -52.17 -36.04 -8.91
C TYR A 93 -51.93 -35.54 -10.34
N SER A 94 -50.78 -35.89 -10.92
CA SER A 94 -50.60 -35.98 -12.37
C SER A 94 -49.73 -37.19 -12.71
N THR A 95 -50.18 -37.88 -13.73
CA THR A 95 -49.99 -39.29 -14.06
C THR A 95 -48.67 -39.60 -14.76
N GLY A 96 -48.20 -40.84 -14.55
CA GLY A 96 -46.90 -41.38 -14.94
C GLY A 96 -46.57 -41.51 -16.44
N GLY A 97 -45.26 -41.60 -16.69
CA GLY A 97 -44.61 -42.15 -17.88
C GLY A 97 -43.15 -42.51 -17.56
N TYR A 98 -42.77 -43.79 -17.69
CA TYR A 98 -41.40 -44.32 -17.51
C TYR A 98 -40.66 -44.42 -18.89
N PRO A 99 -39.31 -44.56 -18.92
CA PRO A 99 -38.40 -43.94 -19.90
C PRO A 99 -37.73 -44.92 -20.89
N PRO A 100 -36.92 -44.44 -21.86
CA PRO A 100 -35.89 -45.24 -22.54
C PRO A 100 -34.45 -44.97 -22.00
N PRO A 101 -33.49 -45.90 -22.20
CA PRO A 101 -32.25 -45.97 -21.41
C PRO A 101 -30.98 -45.44 -22.10
N GLY A 102 -30.10 -44.80 -21.30
CA GLY A 102 -28.63 -44.97 -21.35
C GLY A 102 -27.78 -44.04 -22.23
N GLY A 103 -26.97 -43.17 -21.61
CA GLY A 103 -25.75 -42.62 -22.24
C GLY A 103 -25.20 -41.28 -21.71
N ALA A 104 -24.54 -41.31 -20.55
CA ALA A 104 -23.49 -40.39 -20.04
C ALA A 104 -23.70 -38.85 -20.14
N TYR A 105 -24.33 -38.27 -19.10
CA TYR A 105 -24.15 -36.85 -18.76
C TYR A 105 -22.89 -36.66 -17.90
N PRO A 106 -22.07 -35.62 -18.13
CA PRO A 106 -21.01 -35.23 -17.19
C PRO A 106 -21.63 -34.77 -15.85
N PRO A 107 -20.95 -34.96 -14.71
CA PRO A 107 -21.49 -34.57 -13.40
C PRO A 107 -21.79 -33.06 -13.38
N PRO A 108 -22.87 -32.62 -12.70
CA PRO A 108 -23.17 -31.20 -12.58
C PRO A 108 -21.95 -30.49 -11.98
N SER A 109 -21.34 -29.59 -12.76
CA SER A 109 -20.41 -28.61 -12.23
C SER A 109 -21.10 -27.91 -11.06
N ALA A 110 -20.50 -27.99 -9.87
CA ALA A 110 -20.97 -27.25 -8.72
C ALA A 110 -21.25 -25.80 -9.15
N PRO A 111 -22.41 -25.23 -8.77
CA PRO A 111 -22.71 -23.85 -9.14
C PRO A 111 -21.54 -22.97 -8.71
N PRO A 112 -21.09 -22.01 -9.54
CA PRO A 112 -20.19 -20.97 -9.04
C PRO A 112 -20.86 -20.39 -7.80
N ILE A 113 -20.09 -20.12 -6.76
CA ILE A 113 -20.55 -19.49 -5.53
C ILE A 113 -21.18 -18.15 -5.92
N SER A 114 -22.46 -18.19 -6.28
CA SER A 114 -23.25 -17.02 -6.58
C SER A 114 -23.55 -16.41 -5.24
N ALA A 115 -22.93 -15.27 -4.99
CA ALA A 115 -23.32 -14.34 -3.94
C ALA A 115 -24.83 -14.12 -4.05
N GLY A 116 -25.56 -14.84 -3.20
CA GLY A 116 -26.99 -14.81 -3.13
C GLY A 116 -27.37 -15.02 -1.69
N GLN A 117 -27.62 -13.92 -0.99
CA GLN A 117 -28.80 -13.74 -0.16
C GLN A 117 -28.68 -12.34 0.45
N TYR A 118 -29.79 -11.64 0.63
CA TYR A 118 -29.92 -10.35 1.30
C TYR A 118 -29.57 -10.43 2.80
N GLY A 119 -28.32 -10.75 3.11
CA GLY A 119 -27.68 -10.54 4.42
C GLY A 119 -26.74 -9.36 4.32
N ALA A 120 -26.55 -8.62 5.41
CA ALA A 120 -25.55 -7.55 5.47
C ALA A 120 -24.24 -8.04 4.85
N ALA A 121 -23.63 -7.25 3.94
CA ALA A 121 -22.36 -7.62 3.31
C ALA A 121 -21.38 -8.11 4.38
N GLU A 122 -21.08 -9.41 4.37
CA GLU A 122 -20.21 -10.00 5.38
C GLU A 122 -18.86 -9.28 5.30
N SER A 123 -18.38 -8.82 6.46
CA SER A 123 -17.11 -8.08 6.52
C SER A 123 -15.99 -8.94 5.93
N PRO A 124 -15.13 -8.41 5.03
CA PRO A 124 -14.05 -9.19 4.43
C PRO A 124 -12.94 -9.56 5.42
N VAL A 125 -13.01 -9.12 6.68
CA VAL A 125 -11.94 -9.27 7.67
C VAL A 125 -11.70 -10.72 8.08
N PRO A 126 -12.69 -11.52 8.49
CA PRO A 126 -12.45 -12.92 8.85
C PRO A 126 -11.86 -13.73 7.68
N ASP A 127 -12.36 -13.50 6.47
CA ASP A 127 -11.83 -14.12 5.26
C ASP A 127 -10.42 -13.64 4.95
N GLY A 128 -10.09 -12.38 5.22
CA GLY A 128 -8.74 -11.86 5.11
C GLY A 128 -7.75 -12.59 6.02
N PHE A 129 -8.12 -12.91 7.27
CA PHE A 129 -7.26 -13.68 8.17
C PHE A 129 -7.14 -15.15 7.76
N ARG A 130 -8.23 -15.78 7.30
CA ARG A 130 -8.18 -17.15 6.73
C ARG A 130 -7.28 -17.20 5.51
N TYR A 131 -7.45 -16.25 4.59
CA TYR A 131 -6.63 -16.07 3.41
C TYR A 131 -5.16 -15.81 3.78
N GLY A 132 -4.91 -14.93 4.75
CA GLY A 132 -3.58 -14.62 5.27
C GLY A 132 -2.85 -15.85 5.80
N TRP A 133 -3.54 -16.68 6.59
CA TRP A 133 -3.01 -17.96 7.08
C TRP A 133 -2.72 -18.95 5.95
N GLN A 134 -3.66 -19.11 5.02
CA GLN A 134 -3.50 -20.00 3.87
C GLN A 134 -2.32 -19.59 2.99
N LYS A 135 -2.21 -18.32 2.62
CA LYS A 135 -1.11 -17.86 1.76
C LYS A 135 0.22 -17.81 2.51
N PHE A 136 0.23 -17.55 3.81
CA PHE A 136 1.43 -17.67 4.64
C PHE A 136 1.97 -19.10 4.62
N THR A 137 1.10 -20.10 4.89
CA THR A 137 1.50 -21.51 4.89
C THR A 137 1.94 -22.01 3.52
N GLN A 138 1.38 -21.47 2.43
CA GLN A 138 1.81 -21.76 1.05
C GLN A 138 3.16 -21.10 0.67
N ASN A 139 3.53 -20.00 1.32
CA ASN A 139 4.72 -19.20 0.99
C ASN A 139 5.69 -19.08 2.18
N LEU A 140 5.74 -20.10 3.07
CA LEU A 140 6.53 -20.06 4.30
C LEU A 140 8.01 -19.77 4.04
N GLY A 141 8.61 -20.45 3.08
CA GLY A 141 10.04 -20.32 2.78
C GLY A 141 10.46 -18.89 2.47
N PRO A 142 9.93 -18.26 1.41
CA PRO A 142 10.25 -16.88 1.05
C PRO A 142 9.93 -15.86 2.15
N ILE A 143 8.77 -15.99 2.81
CA ILE A 143 8.34 -15.06 3.86
C ILE A 143 9.26 -15.14 5.07
N LEU A 144 9.52 -16.34 5.60
CA LEU A 144 10.37 -16.53 6.77
C LEU A 144 11.81 -16.16 6.47
N LEU A 145 12.33 -16.49 5.29
CA LEU A 145 13.69 -16.09 4.91
C LEU A 145 13.82 -14.56 4.84
N ALA A 146 12.83 -13.86 4.28
CA ALA A 146 12.82 -12.39 4.26
C ALA A 146 12.76 -11.80 5.68
N LEU A 147 11.90 -12.33 6.55
CA LEU A 147 11.81 -11.93 7.96
C LEU A 147 13.13 -12.13 8.72
N VAL A 148 13.74 -13.31 8.57
CA VAL A 148 15.03 -13.63 9.20
C VAL A 148 16.13 -12.74 8.63
N ALA A 149 16.13 -12.45 7.33
CA ALA A 149 17.09 -11.54 6.72
C ALA A 149 16.94 -10.10 7.26
N TYR A 150 15.72 -9.57 7.41
CA TYR A 150 15.51 -8.27 8.06
C TYR A 150 15.96 -8.28 9.52
N ALA A 151 15.61 -9.32 10.28
CA ALA A 151 16.04 -9.47 11.67
C ALA A 151 17.56 -9.52 11.78
N ALA A 152 18.23 -10.28 10.91
CA ALA A 152 19.69 -10.37 10.85
C ALA A 152 20.32 -9.01 10.52
N ILE A 153 19.79 -8.26 9.55
CA ILE A 153 20.26 -6.90 9.21
C ILE A 153 20.17 -5.98 10.44
N LEU A 154 19.04 -6.00 11.15
CA LEU A 154 18.83 -5.16 12.34
C LEU A 154 19.76 -5.58 13.49
N ILE A 155 19.94 -6.88 13.71
CA ILE A 155 20.84 -7.42 14.75
C ILE A 155 22.29 -7.04 14.43
N VAL A 156 22.75 -7.26 13.19
CA VAL A 156 24.11 -6.92 12.76
C VAL A 156 24.35 -5.41 12.88
N ALA A 157 23.41 -4.57 12.42
CA ALA A 157 23.51 -3.12 12.57
C ALA A 157 23.61 -2.70 14.04
N SER A 158 22.85 -3.36 14.92
CA SER A 158 22.89 -3.11 16.37
C SER A 158 24.22 -3.55 17.00
N ILE A 159 24.70 -4.75 16.67
CA ILE A 159 26.00 -5.26 17.16
C ILE A 159 27.12 -4.32 16.72
N VAL A 160 27.18 -3.97 15.43
CA VAL A 160 28.19 -3.04 14.90
C VAL A 160 28.15 -1.71 15.63
N PHE A 161 26.95 -1.14 15.81
CA PHE A 161 26.81 0.12 16.54
C PHE A 161 27.30 0.03 17.98
N PHE A 162 26.84 -0.96 18.75
CA PHE A 162 27.25 -1.10 20.15
C PHE A 162 28.74 -1.45 20.30
N SER A 163 29.32 -2.21 19.37
CA SER A 163 30.77 -2.46 19.35
C SER A 163 31.57 -1.17 19.12
N VAL A 164 31.14 -0.32 18.18
CA VAL A 164 31.77 0.99 17.93
C VAL A 164 31.55 1.95 19.10
N LEU A 165 30.35 1.96 19.68
CA LEU A 165 29.99 2.82 20.80
C LEU A 165 30.85 2.53 22.05
N VAL A 166 31.00 1.24 22.40
CA VAL A 166 31.86 0.81 23.51
C VAL A 166 33.33 1.11 23.25
N GLY A 167 33.80 0.95 22.01
CA GLY A 167 35.19 1.22 21.63
C GLY A 167 35.58 2.71 21.56
N THR A 168 34.62 3.62 21.40
CA THR A 168 34.87 5.07 21.23
C THR A 168 34.55 5.91 22.46
N GLY A 169 33.80 5.37 23.43
CA GLY A 169 33.44 6.06 24.67
C GLY A 169 34.43 5.88 25.83
N ALA A 170 35.34 4.89 25.75
CA ALA A 170 36.30 4.58 26.80
C ALA A 170 37.59 5.41 26.65
N THR A 171 37.94 6.18 27.69
CA THR A 171 39.29 6.75 27.82
C THR A 171 40.24 5.72 28.46
N THR A 172 41.55 5.97 28.43
CA THR A 172 42.57 5.10 29.07
C THR A 172 42.33 4.88 30.56
N ASP A 173 41.59 5.76 31.23
CA ASP A 173 41.26 5.68 32.65
C ASP A 173 39.85 5.11 32.93
N GLY A 174 39.10 4.73 31.89
CA GLY A 174 37.75 4.19 32.00
C GLY A 174 36.65 5.24 32.22
N ASP A 175 37.01 6.52 32.32
CA ASP A 175 36.07 7.63 32.50
C ASP A 175 35.51 8.16 31.17
N ILE A 176 34.23 8.53 31.16
CA ILE A 176 33.56 9.16 30.01
C ILE A 176 33.47 10.67 30.27
N GLY A 177 34.38 11.44 29.67
CA GLY A 177 34.35 12.91 29.75
C GLY A 177 33.13 13.54 29.05
N ALA A 178 32.87 14.82 29.28
CA ALA A 178 31.71 15.54 28.72
C ALA A 178 31.61 15.44 27.17
N ALA A 179 32.75 15.47 26.47
CA ALA A 179 32.80 15.24 25.02
C ALA A 179 32.41 13.80 24.63
N GLY A 180 32.79 12.81 25.46
CA GLY A 180 32.37 11.43 25.32
C GLY A 180 30.86 11.29 25.51
N VAL A 181 30.29 11.91 26.55
CA VAL A 181 28.82 11.91 26.79
C VAL A 181 28.06 12.53 25.62
N ALA A 182 28.53 13.67 25.09
CA ALA A 182 27.94 14.30 23.91
C ALA A 182 28.05 13.42 22.65
N GLY A 183 29.19 12.77 22.44
CA GLY A 183 29.42 11.81 21.36
C GLY A 183 28.51 10.58 21.45
N LEU A 184 28.32 10.03 22.65
CA LEU A 184 27.38 8.93 22.90
C LEU A 184 25.93 9.34 22.59
N GLY A 185 25.52 10.53 23.03
CA GLY A 185 24.19 11.07 22.75
C GLY A 185 23.93 11.25 21.26
N PHE A 186 24.87 11.88 20.54
CA PHE A 186 24.77 12.04 19.10
C PHE A 186 24.77 10.69 18.37
N GLY A 187 25.67 9.78 18.75
CA GLY A 187 25.74 8.43 18.20
C GLY A 187 24.43 7.66 18.36
N PHE A 188 23.79 7.76 19.54
CA PHE A 188 22.51 7.13 19.81
C PHE A 188 21.37 7.69 18.96
N VAL A 189 21.34 9.01 18.73
CA VAL A 189 20.37 9.64 17.82
C VAL A 189 20.56 9.13 16.40
N VAL A 190 21.79 9.15 15.88
CA VAL A 190 22.09 8.65 14.53
C VAL A 190 21.71 7.18 14.39
N PHE A 191 22.06 6.34 15.37
CA PHE A 191 21.68 4.93 15.38
C PHE A 191 20.17 4.72 15.39
N THR A 192 19.44 5.46 16.22
CA THR A 192 17.98 5.40 16.28
C THR A 192 17.38 5.73 14.92
N LEU A 193 17.90 6.74 14.22
CA LEU A 193 17.45 7.09 12.88
C LEU A 193 17.76 6.00 11.85
N ILE A 194 18.95 5.36 11.92
CA ILE A 194 19.31 4.25 11.03
C ILE A 194 18.37 3.05 11.26
N ILE A 195 18.18 2.65 12.51
CA ILE A 195 17.28 1.53 12.86
C ILE A 195 15.84 1.85 12.45
N LEU A 196 15.39 3.08 12.66
CA LEU A 196 14.09 3.54 12.19
C LEU A 196 13.98 3.34 10.68
N VAL A 197 14.91 3.86 9.88
CA VAL A 197 14.89 3.71 8.42
C VAL A 197 14.87 2.22 8.03
N LEU A 198 15.74 1.39 8.59
CA LEU A 198 15.78 -0.05 8.29
C LEU A 198 14.46 -0.75 8.62
N ALA A 199 13.84 -0.42 9.76
CA ALA A 199 12.53 -0.94 10.15
C ALA A 199 11.43 -0.51 9.16
N LEU A 200 11.46 0.73 8.67
CA LEU A 200 10.53 1.22 7.65
C LEU A 200 10.72 0.51 6.32
N LEU A 201 11.96 0.21 5.93
CA LEU A 201 12.27 -0.56 4.73
C LEU A 201 11.77 -1.99 4.84
N ALA A 202 11.96 -2.63 5.99
CA ALA A 202 11.42 -3.95 6.27
C ALA A 202 9.88 -3.96 6.20
N GLN A 203 9.23 -2.98 6.83
CA GLN A 203 7.77 -2.83 6.77
C GLN A 203 7.26 -2.69 5.32
N ALA A 204 7.90 -1.83 4.53
CA ALA A 204 7.54 -1.63 3.12
C ALA A 204 7.77 -2.89 2.27
N GLY A 205 8.85 -3.63 2.53
CA GLY A 205 9.15 -4.90 1.87
C GLY A 205 8.12 -5.99 2.17
N ILE A 206 7.72 -6.11 3.44
CA ILE A 206 6.66 -7.04 3.86
C ILE A 206 5.32 -6.69 3.19
N ILE A 207 4.96 -5.41 3.12
CA ILE A 207 3.75 -4.96 2.42
C ILE A 207 3.79 -5.30 0.93
N ARG A 208 4.94 -5.13 0.26
CA ARG A 208 5.12 -5.55 -1.15
C ARG A 208 4.92 -7.04 -1.33
N GLY A 209 5.52 -7.85 -0.46
CA GLY A 209 5.34 -9.30 -0.47
C GLY A 209 3.87 -9.67 -0.31
N ALA A 210 3.18 -9.07 0.67
CA ALA A 210 1.75 -9.27 0.89
C ALA A 210 0.88 -8.86 -0.31
N LEU A 211 1.18 -7.74 -0.95
CA LEU A 211 0.52 -7.30 -2.18
C LEU A 211 0.83 -8.25 -3.36
N ALA A 212 2.06 -8.74 -3.48
CA ALA A 212 2.43 -9.71 -4.52
C ALA A 212 1.67 -11.04 -4.37
N ILE A 213 1.52 -11.53 -3.13
CA ILE A 213 0.72 -12.71 -2.79
C ILE A 213 -0.73 -12.53 -3.21
N THR A 214 -1.32 -11.37 -2.92
CA THR A 214 -2.72 -11.07 -3.29
C THR A 214 -2.92 -10.89 -4.80
N HIS A 215 -1.85 -10.70 -5.57
CA HIS A 215 -1.86 -10.73 -7.03
C HIS A 215 -1.66 -12.14 -7.63
N GLY A 216 -1.45 -13.18 -6.82
CA GLY A 216 -1.20 -14.54 -7.30
C GLY A 216 0.19 -14.75 -7.92
N ARG A 217 1.14 -13.82 -7.68
CA ARG A 217 2.53 -13.99 -8.13
C ARG A 217 3.26 -14.98 -7.24
N GLN A 218 4.15 -15.79 -7.82
CA GLN A 218 5.09 -16.57 -7.03
C GLN A 218 6.02 -15.62 -6.30
N VAL A 219 6.01 -15.68 -4.97
CA VAL A 219 6.79 -14.78 -4.14
C VAL A 219 8.23 -15.27 -4.11
N THR A 220 9.15 -14.40 -4.50
CA THR A 220 10.57 -14.63 -4.29
C THR A 220 11.06 -13.75 -3.14
N VAL A 221 12.19 -14.12 -2.54
CA VAL A 221 12.81 -13.31 -1.48
C VAL A 221 13.12 -11.90 -1.98
N GLY A 222 13.52 -11.77 -3.26
CA GLY A 222 13.82 -10.49 -3.89
C GLY A 222 12.65 -9.49 -3.92
N ASP A 223 11.40 -9.99 -3.92
CA ASP A 223 10.21 -9.12 -3.93
C ASP A 223 10.07 -8.31 -2.63
N PHE A 224 10.56 -8.84 -1.51
CA PHE A 224 10.60 -8.13 -0.24
C PHE A 224 11.68 -7.03 -0.26
N PHE A 225 12.80 -7.24 -0.94
CA PHE A 225 13.92 -6.28 -1.02
C PHE A 225 13.84 -5.32 -2.21
N SER A 226 12.70 -5.25 -2.91
CA SER A 226 12.48 -4.26 -3.96
C SER A 226 12.12 -2.90 -3.35
N PHE A 227 12.93 -1.87 -3.60
CA PHE A 227 12.78 -0.54 -3.00
C PHE A 227 12.24 0.54 -3.97
N SER A 228 11.50 0.15 -5.01
CA SER A 228 10.85 1.14 -5.90
C SER A 228 9.98 2.14 -5.11
N ARG A 229 10.13 3.45 -5.30
CA ARG A 229 9.42 4.51 -4.52
C ARG A 229 9.74 4.56 -3.02
N ILE A 230 10.93 4.10 -2.60
CA ILE A 230 11.40 4.22 -1.21
C ILE A 230 11.25 5.64 -0.65
N GLY A 231 11.51 6.67 -1.45
CA GLY A 231 11.34 8.07 -1.03
C GLY A 231 9.90 8.40 -0.67
N ALA A 232 8.93 7.99 -1.48
CA ALA A 232 7.51 8.23 -1.18
C ALA A 232 7.05 7.45 0.06
N VAL A 233 7.53 6.21 0.24
CA VAL A 233 7.28 5.40 1.43
C VAL A 233 7.83 6.11 2.67
N LEU A 234 9.11 6.50 2.67
CA LEU A 234 9.75 7.17 3.80
C LEU A 234 9.04 8.47 4.16
N VAL A 235 8.75 9.33 3.17
CA VAL A 235 8.00 10.58 3.42
C VAL A 235 6.61 10.29 3.99
N THR A 236 5.92 9.26 3.50
CA THR A 236 4.60 8.88 4.04
C THR A 236 4.69 8.47 5.51
N VAL A 237 5.64 7.60 5.86
CA VAL A 237 5.78 7.17 7.27
C VAL A 237 6.23 8.33 8.15
N LEU A 238 7.13 9.19 7.68
CA LEU A 238 7.55 10.37 8.43
C LEU A 238 6.38 11.33 8.68
N LEU A 239 5.50 11.54 7.70
CA LEU A 239 4.30 12.36 7.87
C LEU A 239 3.31 11.75 8.84
N VAL A 240 3.03 10.45 8.73
CA VAL A 240 2.14 9.73 9.67
C VAL A 240 2.75 9.69 11.07
N GLY A 241 4.05 9.47 11.18
CA GLY A 241 4.81 9.49 12.43
C GLY A 241 4.79 10.86 13.09
N LEU A 242 5.05 11.93 12.33
CA LEU A 242 4.96 13.30 12.79
C LEU A 242 3.55 13.65 13.27
N ALA A 243 2.52 13.27 12.51
CA ALA A 243 1.14 13.43 12.93
C ALA A 243 0.87 12.72 14.26
N SER A 244 1.32 11.46 14.41
CA SER A 244 1.25 10.71 15.67
C SER A 244 1.97 11.40 16.83
N THR A 245 3.18 11.95 16.60
CA THR A 245 3.93 12.69 17.63
C THR A 245 3.18 13.95 18.05
N ILE A 246 2.64 14.72 17.10
CA ILE A 246 1.89 15.95 17.40
C ILE A 246 0.69 15.66 18.31
N VAL A 247 -0.05 14.58 18.06
CA VAL A 247 -1.26 14.25 18.85
C VAL A 247 -0.98 13.35 20.06
N SER A 248 0.28 12.99 20.31
CA SER A 248 0.67 12.04 21.35
C SER A 248 0.27 12.46 22.77
N PHE A 249 0.20 13.77 23.04
CA PHE A 249 -0.20 14.32 24.34
C PHE A 249 -1.64 13.94 24.75
N THR A 250 -2.47 13.48 23.83
CA THR A 250 -3.86 13.05 24.10
C THR A 250 -3.97 11.60 24.57
N GLY A 251 -2.88 10.81 24.50
CA GLY A 251 -2.86 9.36 24.73
C GLY A 251 -3.51 8.54 23.62
N VAL A 252 -4.76 8.89 23.23
CA VAL A 252 -5.52 8.18 22.18
C VAL A 252 -5.17 8.65 20.75
N GLY A 253 -4.63 9.86 20.60
CA GLY A 253 -4.32 10.46 19.30
C GLY A 253 -3.47 9.59 18.37
N PRO A 254 -2.35 9.00 18.83
CA PRO A 254 -1.53 8.13 17.97
C PRO A 254 -2.29 6.90 17.46
N ILE A 255 -3.24 6.38 18.25
CA ILE A 255 -4.10 5.24 17.84
C ILE A 255 -5.02 5.68 16.71
N ILE A 256 -5.61 6.87 16.80
CA ILE A 256 -6.47 7.45 15.76
C ILE A 256 -5.66 7.67 14.47
N VAL A 257 -4.47 8.25 14.58
CA VAL A 257 -3.58 8.45 13.41
C VAL A 257 -3.19 7.11 12.78
N SER A 258 -2.88 6.10 13.60
CA SER A 258 -2.55 4.76 13.11
C SER A 258 -3.74 4.10 12.41
N PHE A 259 -4.95 4.25 12.96
CA PHE A 259 -6.18 3.75 12.35
C PHE A 259 -6.42 4.36 10.97
N PHE A 260 -6.35 5.69 10.84
CA PHE A 260 -6.54 6.35 9.56
C PHE A 260 -5.36 6.20 8.60
N GLY A 261 -4.15 5.96 9.11
CA GLY A 261 -2.94 5.73 8.34
C GLY A 261 -2.71 4.28 7.91
N GLN A 262 -3.51 3.32 8.39
CA GLN A 262 -3.26 1.88 8.22
C GLN A 262 -3.16 1.43 6.75
N PHE A 263 -3.83 2.12 5.82
CA PHE A 263 -3.80 1.80 4.38
C PHE A 263 -2.85 2.69 3.57
N ALA A 264 -2.23 3.70 4.17
CA ALA A 264 -1.46 4.71 3.44
C ALA A 264 -0.29 4.09 2.68
N LEU A 265 0.48 3.19 3.33
CA LEU A 265 1.57 2.49 2.68
C LEU A 265 1.10 1.55 1.56
N LEU A 266 -0.07 0.93 1.71
CA LEU A 266 -0.65 0.11 0.65
C LEU A 266 -0.95 0.95 -0.58
N PHE A 267 -1.51 2.17 -0.42
CA PHE A 267 -1.73 3.08 -1.55
C PHE A 267 -0.45 3.57 -2.23
N VAL A 268 0.61 3.87 -1.45
CA VAL A 268 1.91 4.26 -2.03
C VAL A 268 2.50 3.12 -2.88
N ILE A 269 2.43 1.89 -2.36
CA ILE A 269 3.08 0.73 -2.96
C ILE A 269 2.24 0.15 -4.11
N ASP A 270 0.93 0.01 -3.93
CA ASP A 270 0.02 -0.63 -4.88
C ASP A 270 -0.42 0.33 -5.99
N LYS A 271 -0.83 1.56 -5.62
CA LYS A 271 -1.36 2.56 -6.56
C LYS A 271 -0.33 3.60 -6.99
N GLY A 272 0.87 3.58 -6.42
CA GLY A 272 1.93 4.52 -6.77
C GLY A 272 1.63 5.98 -6.40
N LEU A 273 0.68 6.22 -5.48
CA LEU A 273 0.26 7.57 -5.08
C LEU A 273 1.39 8.34 -4.38
N GLY A 274 1.35 9.67 -4.48
CA GLY A 274 2.23 10.53 -3.68
C GLY A 274 1.90 10.44 -2.18
N PRO A 275 2.83 10.83 -1.27
CA PRO A 275 2.65 10.64 0.18
C PRO A 275 1.36 11.25 0.74
N ILE A 276 1.08 12.51 0.39
CA ILE A 276 -0.10 13.23 0.85
C ILE A 276 -1.39 12.62 0.27
N GLU A 277 -1.36 12.22 -1.00
CA GLU A 277 -2.49 11.60 -1.69
C GLU A 277 -2.80 10.22 -1.09
N ALA A 278 -1.78 9.44 -0.79
CA ALA A 278 -1.91 8.13 -0.16
C ALA A 278 -2.51 8.21 1.25
N ILE A 279 -2.10 9.20 2.05
CA ILE A 279 -2.70 9.46 3.37
C ILE A 279 -4.16 9.86 3.22
N LYS A 280 -4.48 10.78 2.30
CA LYS A 280 -5.87 11.17 2.02
C LYS A 280 -6.72 9.99 1.56
N ALA A 281 -6.19 9.15 0.66
CA ALA A 281 -6.86 7.95 0.19
C ALA A 281 -7.09 6.94 1.32
N SER A 282 -6.10 6.76 2.21
CA SER A 282 -6.23 5.91 3.41
C SER A 282 -7.34 6.39 4.34
N VAL A 283 -7.37 7.70 4.64
CA VAL A 283 -8.41 8.32 5.47
C VAL A 283 -9.79 8.13 4.82
N GLN A 284 -9.93 8.43 3.53
CA GLN A 284 -11.20 8.28 2.82
C GLN A 284 -11.66 6.81 2.77
N LEU A 285 -10.74 5.87 2.56
CA LEU A 285 -11.05 4.44 2.54
C LEU A 285 -11.56 3.99 3.92
N ALA A 286 -10.89 4.40 4.99
CA ALA A 286 -11.29 4.09 6.36
C ALA A 286 -12.63 4.73 6.74
N ILE A 287 -12.93 5.95 6.31
CA ILE A 287 -14.23 6.60 6.59
C ILE A 287 -15.36 5.91 5.82
N ARG A 288 -15.17 5.66 4.51
CA ARG A 288 -16.19 5.02 3.66
C ARG A 288 -16.49 3.58 4.10
N ASN A 289 -15.50 2.90 4.66
CA ASN A 289 -15.58 1.51 5.08
C ASN A 289 -15.27 1.38 6.58
N PHE A 290 -15.87 2.24 7.42
CA PHE A 290 -15.51 2.33 8.83
C PHE A 290 -15.61 1.01 9.58
N ALA A 291 -16.73 0.29 9.46
CA ALA A 291 -16.95 -0.97 10.16
C ALA A 291 -15.91 -2.06 9.82
N PRO A 292 -15.64 -2.40 8.55
CA PRO A 292 -14.59 -3.37 8.25
C PRO A 292 -13.18 -2.83 8.53
N ALA A 293 -12.92 -1.52 8.38
CA ALA A 293 -11.62 -0.92 8.69
C ALA A 293 -11.29 -0.98 10.19
N ILE A 294 -12.25 -0.67 11.07
CA ILE A 294 -12.03 -0.72 12.52
C ILE A 294 -11.92 -2.16 13.01
N LEU A 295 -12.71 -3.07 12.43
CA LEU A 295 -12.62 -4.50 12.73
C LEU A 295 -11.25 -5.06 12.34
N LEU A 296 -10.74 -4.72 11.14
CA LEU A 296 -9.40 -5.09 10.70
C LEU A 296 -8.35 -4.55 11.67
N PHE A 297 -8.42 -3.27 12.01
CA PHE A 297 -7.45 -2.61 12.89
C PHE A 297 -7.36 -3.31 14.25
N VAL A 298 -8.51 -3.61 14.86
CA VAL A 298 -8.58 -4.32 16.14
C VAL A 298 -8.03 -5.74 16.00
N PHE A 299 -8.41 -6.49 14.96
CA PHE A 299 -7.92 -7.84 14.76
C PHE A 299 -6.41 -7.90 14.53
N VAL A 300 -5.86 -6.99 13.73
CA VAL A 300 -4.40 -6.89 13.50
C VAL A 300 -3.68 -6.58 14.81
N TYR A 301 -4.23 -5.65 15.62
CA TYR A 301 -3.66 -5.31 16.92
C TYR A 301 -3.68 -6.52 17.87
N LEU A 302 -4.81 -7.22 17.97
CA LEU A 302 -4.95 -8.41 18.82
C LEU A 302 -4.08 -9.57 18.35
N ALA A 303 -4.01 -9.82 17.03
CA ALA A 303 -3.15 -10.86 16.47
C ALA A 303 -1.67 -10.58 16.75
N THR A 304 -1.25 -9.33 16.59
CA THR A 304 0.14 -8.91 16.87
C THR A 304 0.44 -8.99 18.37
N ALA A 305 -0.49 -8.56 19.23
CA ALA A 305 -0.35 -8.67 20.69
C ALA A 305 -0.28 -10.13 21.15
N ALA A 306 -1.14 -11.01 20.63
CA ALA A 306 -1.09 -12.44 20.89
C ALA A 306 0.25 -13.06 20.42
N GLY A 307 0.72 -12.67 19.23
CA GLY A 307 2.03 -13.08 18.73
C GLY A 307 3.19 -12.64 19.61
N ALA A 308 3.12 -11.44 20.19
CA ALA A 308 4.13 -10.91 21.11
C ALA A 308 4.19 -11.70 22.44
N ILE A 309 3.03 -12.12 22.97
CA ILE A 309 2.93 -12.91 24.20
C ILE A 309 3.65 -14.27 24.04
N VAL A 310 3.63 -14.85 22.85
CA VAL A 310 4.33 -16.11 22.53
C VAL A 310 5.81 -15.85 22.15
N LEU A 311 6.51 -15.10 23.00
CA LEU A 311 7.97 -14.90 23.03
C LEU A 311 8.62 -14.57 21.66
N LEU A 312 8.06 -13.63 20.91
CA LEU A 312 8.54 -13.19 19.58
C LEU A 312 8.45 -14.23 18.46
N VAL A 313 8.45 -15.54 18.76
CA VAL A 313 8.20 -16.60 17.77
C VAL A 313 6.79 -16.44 17.19
N GLY A 314 5.82 -16.09 18.03
CA GLY A 314 4.46 -15.78 17.57
C GLY A 314 4.40 -14.59 16.61
N LEU A 315 5.30 -13.59 16.74
CA LEU A 315 5.35 -12.44 15.81
C LEU A 315 5.82 -12.83 14.41
N LEU A 316 6.68 -13.85 14.27
CA LEU A 316 7.12 -14.36 12.97
C LEU A 316 5.96 -14.91 12.12
N VAL A 317 4.85 -15.24 12.76
CA VAL A 317 3.62 -15.73 12.11
C VAL A 317 2.56 -14.63 12.10
N ALA A 318 2.32 -13.97 13.23
CA ALA A 318 1.28 -12.97 13.37
C ALA A 318 1.50 -11.77 12.44
N VAL A 319 2.73 -11.30 12.29
CA VAL A 319 3.06 -10.16 11.42
C VAL A 319 2.76 -10.46 9.94
N PRO A 320 3.30 -11.52 9.32
CA PRO A 320 3.02 -11.79 7.91
C PRO A 320 1.55 -12.14 7.66
N VAL A 321 0.91 -12.91 8.54
CA VAL A 321 -0.53 -13.23 8.41
C VAL A 321 -1.38 -11.97 8.46
N SER A 322 -1.11 -11.08 9.43
CA SER A 322 -1.84 -9.81 9.56
C SER A 322 -1.60 -8.90 8.35
N MET A 323 -0.38 -8.84 7.82
CA MET A 323 -0.07 -8.01 6.65
C MET A 323 -0.75 -8.52 5.37
N ILE A 324 -0.78 -9.85 5.16
CA ILE A 324 -1.52 -10.45 4.04
C ILE A 324 -3.03 -10.23 4.20
N ALA A 325 -3.56 -10.36 5.43
CA ALA A 325 -4.96 -10.07 5.72
C ALA A 325 -5.30 -8.60 5.44
N THR A 326 -4.46 -7.66 5.85
CA THR A 326 -4.60 -6.23 5.55
C THR A 326 -4.58 -5.98 4.05
N ALA A 327 -3.68 -6.62 3.28
CA ALA A 327 -3.64 -6.49 1.83
C ALA A 327 -4.89 -7.06 1.14
N TYR A 328 -5.40 -8.21 1.62
CA TYR A 328 -6.65 -8.81 1.13
C TYR A 328 -7.85 -7.88 1.37
N VAL A 329 -8.00 -7.41 2.62
CA VAL A 329 -9.11 -6.51 2.98
C VAL A 329 -8.99 -5.21 2.22
N TYR A 330 -7.80 -4.61 2.14
CA TYR A 330 -7.54 -3.41 1.34
C TYR A 330 -8.07 -3.54 -0.08
N ARG A 331 -7.74 -4.62 -0.80
CA ARG A 331 -8.24 -4.88 -2.16
C ARG A 331 -9.76 -4.96 -2.21
N ARG A 332 -10.38 -5.71 -1.30
CA ARG A 332 -11.83 -5.82 -1.20
C ARG A 332 -12.49 -4.46 -0.99
N LEU A 333 -11.91 -3.60 -0.14
CA LEU A 333 -12.44 -2.28 0.17
C LEU A 333 -12.29 -1.27 -0.99
N ILE A 334 -11.33 -1.48 -1.91
CA ILE A 334 -11.19 -0.69 -3.14
C ILE A 334 -11.92 -1.32 -4.35
N GLY A 335 -12.68 -2.39 -4.15
CA GLY A 335 -13.47 -3.05 -5.20
C GLY A 335 -12.68 -4.07 -6.04
N GLU A 336 -11.48 -4.45 -5.62
CA GLU A 336 -10.65 -5.44 -6.31
C GLU A 336 -10.83 -6.85 -5.72
N GLN A 337 -10.75 -7.87 -6.58
CA GLN A 337 -10.75 -9.27 -6.14
C GLN A 337 -9.30 -9.76 -5.93
N PRO A 338 -8.94 -10.22 -4.73
CA PRO A 338 -7.67 -10.92 -4.49
C PRO A 338 -7.60 -12.23 -5.27
N ALA A 339 -6.41 -12.63 -5.69
CA ALA A 339 -6.18 -13.93 -6.33
C ALA A 339 -6.55 -15.08 -5.39
N VAL A 340 -7.08 -16.18 -5.95
CA VAL A 340 -7.50 -17.38 -5.21
C VAL A 340 -6.29 -18.22 -4.79
#